data_AF-A0A7C4WQA7-F1
#
_entry.id   AF-A0A7C4WQA7-F1
#
_cell.length_a   1.000
_cell.length_b   1.000
_cell.length_c   1.000
_cell.angle_alpha   90.00
_cell.angle_beta   90.00
_cell.angle_gamma   90.00
#
_symmetry.space_group_name_H-M   'P 1'
#
loop_
_entity.id
_entity.type
_entity.pdbx_description
1 polymer ?
#
loop_
_entity_poly.entity_id
_entity_poly.type
_entity_poly.pdbx_seq_one_letter_code
_entity_poly.pdbx_strand_id
1 'polypeptide(L)'
;MVSWSTALKKASIYVGFLIIWAIIGFVIFSIGFVVGGFNVQPGPFDVPIPIMANPLAFLIFFIIGYFIILLGMMATFFKIMAEITAEEVERRLRTSSS
;
A
#
# COMPACT_ATOMS: atom_id res chain seq x y z
N MET A 1 -11.77 25.04 -15.14
CA MET A 1 -11.57 24.53 -13.75
C MET A 1 -11.95 23.06 -13.73
N VAL A 2 -11.09 22.21 -13.15
CA VAL A 2 -11.38 20.77 -12.97
C VAL A 2 -12.62 20.66 -12.10
N SER A 3 -13.66 19.97 -12.57
CA SER A 3 -14.89 19.83 -11.80
C SER A 3 -14.62 18.97 -10.57
N TRP A 4 -15.25 19.29 -9.44
CA TRP A 4 -15.15 18.51 -8.21
C TRP A 4 -15.49 17.03 -8.41
N SER A 5 -16.38 16.69 -9.36
CA SER A 5 -16.71 15.30 -9.69
C SER A 5 -15.55 14.57 -10.38
N THR A 6 -14.77 15.26 -11.22
CA THR A 6 -13.56 14.71 -11.87
C THR A 6 -12.48 14.42 -10.83
N ALA A 7 -12.28 15.33 -9.87
CA ALA A 7 -11.33 15.13 -8.78
C ALA A 7 -11.72 13.94 -7.89
N LEU A 8 -13.01 13.83 -7.52
CA LEU A 8 -13.53 12.68 -6.76
C LEU A 8 -13.38 11.36 -7.52
N LYS A 9 -13.63 11.35 -8.83
CA LYS A 9 -13.43 10.14 -9.65
C LYS A 9 -11.98 9.66 -9.61
N LYS A 10 -11.01 10.57 -9.79
CA LYS A 10 -9.59 10.21 -9.75
C LYS A 10 -9.12 9.82 -8.34
N ALA A 11 -9.66 10.46 -7.31
CA ALA A 11 -9.43 10.05 -5.92
C ALA A 11 -9.99 8.66 -5.63
N SER A 12 -11.16 8.29 -6.16
CA SER A 12 -11.72 6.94 -5.99
C SER A 12 -10.86 5.86 -6.63
N ILE A 13 -10.26 6.15 -7.80
CA ILE A 13 -9.30 5.24 -8.46
C ILE A 13 -8.05 5.08 -7.59
N TYR A 14 -7.53 6.18 -7.04
CA TYR A 14 -6.40 6.15 -6.12
C TYR A 14 -6.70 5.25 -4.92
N VAL A 15 -7.86 5.41 -4.27
CA VAL A 15 -8.29 4.56 -3.15
C VAL A 15 -8.39 3.09 -3.54
N GLY A 16 -8.89 2.78 -4.74
CA GLY A 16 -8.91 1.40 -5.25
C GLY A 16 -7.50 0.79 -5.33
N PHE A 17 -6.52 1.54 -5.83
CA PHE A 17 -5.12 1.11 -5.84
C PHE A 17 -4.50 1.02 -4.45
N LEU A 18 -4.87 1.90 -3.50
CA LEU A 18 -4.43 1.78 -2.10
C LEU A 18 -4.84 0.44 -1.51
N ILE A 19 -6.07 -0.01 -1.76
CA ILE A 19 -6.56 -1.31 -1.30
C ILE A 19 -5.74 -2.44 -1.92
N ILE A 20 -5.44 -2.37 -3.22
CA ILE A 20 -4.62 -3.38 -3.91
C ILE A 20 -3.23 -3.46 -3.28
N TRP A 21 -2.55 -2.33 -3.07
CA TRP A 21 -1.23 -2.32 -2.44
C TRP A 21 -1.27 -2.80 -1.00
N ALA A 22 -2.30 -2.46 -0.23
CA ALA A 22 -2.51 -2.97 1.11
C ALA A 22 -2.68 -4.50 1.13
N ILE A 23 -3.44 -5.07 0.19
CA ILE A 23 -3.59 -6.52 0.04
C ILE A 23 -2.24 -7.18 -0.28
N ILE A 24 -1.49 -6.62 -1.24
CA ILE A 24 -0.17 -7.15 -1.61
C ILE A 24 0.79 -7.13 -0.41
N GLY A 25 0.86 -6.00 0.30
CA GLY A 25 1.68 -5.89 1.50
C GLY A 25 1.23 -6.83 2.62
N PHE A 26 -0.08 -7.02 2.79
CA PHE A 26 -0.64 -7.95 3.77
C PHE A 26 -0.29 -9.40 3.46
N VAL A 27 -0.26 -9.80 2.18
CA VAL A 27 0.19 -11.14 1.77
C VAL A 27 1.66 -11.35 2.15
N ILE A 28 2.52 -10.38 1.88
CA ILE A 28 3.95 -10.45 2.22
C ILE A 28 4.17 -10.48 3.73
N PHE A 29 3.42 -9.67 4.45
CA PHE A 29 3.39 -9.69 5.91
C PHE A 29 2.97 -11.05 6.47
N SER A 30 1.94 -11.66 5.88
CA SER A 30 1.45 -12.99 6.27
C SER A 30 2.50 -14.09 6.04
N ILE A 31 3.28 -13.99 4.96
CA ILE A 31 4.44 -14.87 4.74
C ILE A 31 5.46 -14.73 5.89
N GLY A 32 5.66 -13.52 6.41
CA GLY A 32 6.48 -13.27 7.59
C GLY A 32 6.05 -14.06 8.82
N PHE A 33 4.75 -14.25 9.05
CA PHE A 33 4.25 -15.10 10.13
C PHE A 33 4.54 -16.58 9.89
N VAL A 34 4.34 -17.05 8.66
CA VAL A 34 4.59 -18.46 8.29
C VAL A 34 6.07 -18.79 8.43
N VAL A 35 6.95 -17.92 7.93
CA VAL A 35 8.42 -18.11 7.99
C VAL A 35 8.95 -17.87 9.40
N GLY A 36 8.43 -16.87 10.11
CA GLY A 36 8.82 -16.57 11.48
C GLY A 36 8.38 -17.65 12.48
N GLY A 37 7.31 -18.40 12.16
CA GLY A 37 6.83 -19.53 12.94
C GLY A 37 6.28 -19.16 14.32
N PHE A 38 5.54 -20.10 14.92
CA PHE A 38 5.03 -19.96 16.27
C PHE A 38 5.69 -20.98 17.19
N ASN A 39 6.15 -20.52 18.34
CA ASN A 39 6.61 -21.33 19.45
C ASN A 39 5.74 -21.05 20.67
N VAL A 40 5.86 -21.90 21.67
CA VAL A 40 5.17 -21.74 22.95
C VAL A 40 6.22 -21.73 24.03
N GLN A 41 6.20 -20.72 24.90
CA GLN A 41 7.04 -20.67 26.09
C GLN A 41 6.16 -20.75 27.35
N PRO A 42 6.69 -21.29 28.47
CA PRO A 42 5.99 -21.23 29.75
C PRO A 42 5.85 -19.77 30.20
N GLY A 43 4.61 -19.34 30.43
CA GLY A 43 4.29 -18.04 31.00
C GLY A 43 4.16 -18.08 32.53
N PRO A 44 3.77 -16.95 33.15
CA PRO A 44 3.45 -16.93 34.58
C PRO A 44 2.37 -17.98 34.91
N PHE A 45 2.55 -18.72 36.00
CA PHE A 45 1.67 -19.83 36.42
C PHE A 45 1.62 -21.02 35.43
N ASP A 46 2.70 -21.27 34.67
CA ASP A 46 2.79 -22.33 33.65
C ASP A 46 1.72 -22.24 32.55
N VAL A 47 1.10 -21.07 32.39
CA VAL A 47 0.16 -20.83 31.29
C VAL A 47 0.98 -20.71 29.99
N PRO A 48 0.75 -21.57 28.98
CA PRO A 48 1.50 -21.52 27.74
C PRO A 48 1.20 -20.22 27.01
N ILE A 49 2.24 -19.44 26.67
CA ILE A 49 2.10 -18.20 25.91
C ILE A 49 2.71 -18.38 24.50
N PRO A 50 1.97 -18.03 23.43
CA PRO A 50 2.49 -18.08 22.08
C PRO A 50 3.53 -16.97 21.89
N ILE A 51 4.66 -17.35 21.30
CA ILE A 51 5.73 -16.42 20.91
C ILE A 51 6.11 -16.66 19.46
N MET A 52 6.65 -15.63 18.81
CA MET A 52 7.30 -15.83 17.51
C MET A 52 8.58 -16.64 17.69
N ALA A 53 8.72 -17.72 16.92
CA ALA A 53 9.93 -18.53 16.95
C ALA A 53 11.14 -17.77 16.41
N ASN A 54 10.93 -16.96 15.36
CA ASN A 54 11.94 -16.11 14.75
C ASN A 54 11.38 -14.70 14.50
N PRO A 55 11.46 -13.80 15.50
CA PRO A 55 10.94 -12.43 15.35
C PRO A 55 11.74 -11.61 14.34
N LEU A 56 13.01 -11.92 14.09
CA LEU A 56 13.82 -11.23 13.09
C LEU A 56 13.35 -11.53 11.67
N ALA A 57 13.04 -12.79 11.36
CA ALA A 57 12.47 -13.18 10.08
C ALA A 57 11.15 -12.43 9.83
N PHE A 58 10.25 -12.44 10.80
CA PHE A 58 9.00 -11.68 10.72
C PHE A 58 9.22 -10.19 10.49
N LEU A 59 10.15 -9.57 11.24
CA LEU A 59 10.46 -8.15 11.11
C LEU A 59 10.96 -7.79 9.70
N ILE A 60 11.77 -8.65 9.08
CA ILE A 60 12.25 -8.45 7.70
C ILE A 60 11.08 -8.41 6.72
N PHE A 61 10.18 -9.40 6.77
CA PHE A 61 9.02 -9.45 5.88
C PHE A 61 8.04 -8.29 6.14
N PHE A 62 7.87 -7.88 7.40
CA PHE A 62 7.08 -6.70 7.75
C PHE A 62 7.65 -5.43 7.11
N ILE A 63 8.96 -5.21 7.22
CA ILE A 63 9.64 -4.05 6.63
C ILE A 63 9.50 -4.07 5.10
N ILE A 64 9.71 -5.22 4.46
CA ILE A 64 9.57 -5.36 3.00
C ILE A 64 8.12 -5.07 2.56
N GLY A 65 7.13 -5.66 3.23
CA GLY A 65 5.72 -5.42 2.95
C GLY A 65 5.35 -3.94 3.10
N TYR A 66 5.85 -3.29 4.14
CA TYR A 66 5.67 -1.86 4.37
C TYR A 66 6.26 -1.00 3.24
N PHE A 67 7.49 -1.29 2.81
CA PHE A 67 8.11 -0.56 1.69
C PHE A 67 7.35 -0.77 0.38
N ILE A 68 6.84 -1.98 0.12
CA ILE A 68 6.05 -2.25 -1.08
C ILE A 68 4.75 -1.45 -1.07
N ILE A 69 4.06 -1.38 0.08
CA ILE A 69 2.87 -0.53 0.22
C ILE A 69 3.25 0.92 -0.06
N LEU A 70 4.27 1.45 0.62
CA LEU A 70 4.66 2.86 0.51
C LEU A 70 5.07 3.23 -0.92
N LEU A 71 5.94 2.43 -1.55
CA LEU A 71 6.38 2.65 -2.93
C LEU A 71 5.23 2.51 -3.92
N GLY A 72 4.35 1.52 -3.73
CA GLY A 72 3.15 1.33 -4.55
C GLY A 72 2.18 2.51 -4.47
N MET A 73 1.95 3.03 -3.26
CA MET A 73 1.15 4.24 -3.02
C MET A 73 1.76 5.45 -3.74
N MET A 74 3.06 5.69 -3.57
CA MET A 74 3.75 6.81 -4.23
C MET A 74 3.71 6.68 -5.76
N ALA A 75 3.97 5.48 -6.29
CA ALA A 75 3.92 5.22 -7.73
C ALA A 75 2.52 5.51 -8.31
N THR A 76 1.47 5.07 -7.63
CA THR A 76 0.08 5.33 -8.03
C THR A 76 -0.23 6.82 -7.97
N PHE A 77 0.20 7.50 -6.90
CA PHE A 77 0.00 8.93 -6.74
C PHE A 77 0.67 9.72 -7.88
N PHE A 78 1.94 9.45 -8.16
CA PHE A 78 2.67 10.11 -9.25
C PHE A 78 2.02 9.86 -10.61
N LYS A 79 1.55 8.63 -10.86
CA LYS A 79 0.85 8.30 -12.10
C LYS A 79 -0.42 9.12 -12.27
N ILE A 80 -1.27 9.17 -11.25
CA ILE A 80 -2.54 9.91 -11.31
C ILE A 80 -2.30 11.41 -11.47
N MET A 81 -1.31 11.96 -10.77
CA MET A 81 -0.95 13.38 -10.90
C MET A 81 -0.39 13.71 -12.29
N ALA A 82 0.43 12.83 -12.87
CA ALA A 82 0.94 12.99 -14.22
C ALA A 82 -0.20 12.96 -15.26
N GLU A 83 -1.15 12.04 -15.12
CA GLU A 83 -2.35 11.96 -15.98
C GLU A 83 -3.21 13.22 -15.87
N ILE A 84 -3.47 13.72 -14.66
CA ILE A 84 -4.21 14.98 -14.45
C ILE A 84 -3.51 16.16 -15.13
N THR A 85 -2.19 16.25 -14.96
CA THR A 85 -1.42 17.35 -15.52
C THR A 85 -1.42 17.31 -17.05
N ALA A 86 -1.24 16.13 -17.64
CA ALA A 86 -1.29 15.93 -19.08
C ALA A 86 -2.66 16.29 -19.67
N GLU A 87 -3.75 15.83 -19.05
CA GLU A 87 -5.13 16.15 -19.46
C GLU A 87 -5.41 17.66 -19.43
N GLU A 88 -4.95 18.36 -18.39
CA GLU A 88 -5.15 19.81 -18.26
C GLU A 88 -4.32 20.59 -19.28
N VAL A 89 -3.08 20.16 -19.56
CA VAL A 89 -2.23 20.76 -20.60
C VAL A 89 -2.86 20.56 -21.99
N GLU A 90 -3.29 19.36 -22.33
CA GLU A 90 -3.92 19.07 -23.62
C GLU A 90 -5.20 19.90 -23.80
N ARG A 91 -6.03 19.99 -22.76
CA ARG A 91 -7.26 20.80 -22.78
C ARG A 91 -6.97 22.26 -23.08
N ARG A 92 -5.96 22.86 -22.44
CA ARG A 92 -5.59 24.27 -22.66
C ARG A 92 -5.08 24.50 -24.08
N LEU A 93 -4.24 23.61 -24.59
CA LEU A 93 -3.72 23.71 -25.96
C LEU A 93 -4.83 23.65 -27.00
N ARG A 94 -5.81 22.74 -26.84
CA ARG A 94 -6.97 22.65 -27.73
C ARG A 94 -7.87 23.88 -27.69
N THR A 95 -8.00 24.52 -26.52
CA THR A 95 -8.85 25.71 -26.36
C THR A 95 -8.17 26.98 -26.87
N SER A 96 -6.84 27.04 -26.93
CA SER A 96 -6.11 28.18 -27.52
C SER A 96 -6.00 28.12 -29.05
N SER A 97 -6.22 26.95 -29.66
CA SER A 97 -6.17 26.74 -31.11
C SER A 97 -7.52 26.91 -31.83
N SER A 98 -8.59 27.17 -31.07
CA SER A 98 -9.96 27.42 -31.56
C SER A 98 -10.35 28.88 -31.37
#